data_AF-A0A7H9AT17-F1
#
_entry.id   AF-A0A7H9AT17-F1
#
_cell.length_a   1.000
_cell.length_b   1.000
_cell.length_c   1.000
_cell.angle_alpha   90.00
_cell.angle_beta   90.00
_cell.angle_gamma   90.00
#
_symmetry.space_group_name_H-M   'P 1'
#
loop_
_entity.id
_entity.type
_entity.pdbx_description
1 polymer ?
#
loop_
_entity_poly.entity_id
_entity_poly.type
_entity_poly.pdbx_seq_one_letter_code
_entity_poly.pdbx_strand_id
1 'polypeptide(L)'
;MKKTLKRFQNKRGKWGVKNSNGEILIPPTYSFIGEIFNEHYFSFFDGDVNFQCKYSARIMDYYSYINEGSWNGCDIELAYDQPKWGVINSSNMIVVPPIYTAVFVTKPNLIKVSKNGYMIKWIDYENDHSEHWTEIGGKTGVINTNLDIIVPIEYDQITFFQEDDGFIFAQNTFKFLIDIDSPYDVFDFQGNMITKNPPKYEDYVRNL
;
A
#
# COMPACT_ATOMS: atom_id res chain seq x y z
N MET A 1 22.16 -17.65 -10.28
CA MET A 1 22.18 -16.52 -9.33
C MET A 1 20.78 -15.94 -9.26
N LYS A 2 20.20 -15.82 -8.06
CA LYS A 2 18.89 -15.17 -7.87
C LYS A 2 19.03 -13.71 -8.35
N LYS A 3 18.19 -13.24 -9.28
CA LYS A 3 18.21 -11.84 -9.73
C LYS A 3 17.78 -10.97 -8.55
N THR A 4 18.72 -10.35 -7.85
CA THR A 4 18.38 -9.36 -6.82
C THR A 4 18.13 -8.03 -7.50
N LEU A 5 16.92 -7.48 -7.34
CA LEU A 5 16.57 -6.15 -7.83
C LEU A 5 16.89 -5.10 -6.77
N LYS A 6 17.26 -3.90 -7.22
CA LYS A 6 17.50 -2.75 -6.34
C LYS A 6 16.94 -1.48 -6.97
N ARG A 7 16.35 -0.64 -6.12
CA ARG A 7 16.02 0.73 -6.45
C ARG A 7 17.29 1.57 -6.51
N PHE A 8 17.31 2.60 -7.35
CA PHE A 8 18.41 3.56 -7.42
C PHE A 8 17.92 4.93 -7.87
N GLN A 9 18.69 5.97 -7.56
CA GLN A 9 18.42 7.34 -7.99
C GLN A 9 19.46 7.85 -8.98
N ASN A 10 19.04 8.72 -9.90
CA ASN A 10 19.96 9.52 -10.71
C ASN A 10 20.39 10.80 -9.97
N LYS A 11 21.25 11.62 -10.59
CA LYS A 11 21.72 12.90 -10.03
C LYS A 11 20.61 13.93 -9.76
N ARG A 12 19.40 13.74 -10.30
CA ARG A 12 18.21 14.58 -10.09
C ARG A 12 17.26 14.01 -9.03
N GLY A 13 17.63 12.92 -8.36
CA GLY A 13 16.81 12.27 -7.33
C GLY A 13 15.66 11.41 -7.87
N LYS A 14 15.52 11.25 -9.19
CA LYS A 14 14.48 10.40 -9.79
C LYS A 14 14.84 8.92 -9.64
N TRP A 15 13.84 8.11 -9.31
CA TRP A 15 13.97 6.69 -8.98
C TRP A 15 13.78 5.78 -10.18
N GLY A 16 14.59 4.73 -10.24
CA GLY A 16 14.51 3.61 -11.18
C GLY A 16 14.80 2.28 -10.49
N VAL A 17 14.72 1.19 -11.25
CA VAL A 17 14.96 -0.18 -10.79
C VAL A 17 15.97 -0.85 -11.71
N LYS A 18 16.96 -1.51 -11.12
CA LYS A 18 17.96 -2.30 -11.85
C LYS A 18 18.20 -3.65 -11.18
N ASN A 19 18.68 -4.62 -11.95
CA ASN A 19 19.09 -5.91 -11.39
C ASN A 19 20.55 -5.90 -10.90
N SER A 20 20.98 -7.02 -10.32
CA SER A 20 22.33 -7.22 -9.79
C SER A 20 23.45 -7.09 -10.83
N ASN A 21 23.14 -7.27 -12.12
CA ASN A 21 24.10 -7.12 -13.22
C ASN A 21 24.17 -5.67 -13.73
N GLY A 22 23.37 -4.76 -13.17
CA GLY A 22 23.30 -3.37 -13.59
C GLY A 22 22.36 -3.09 -14.76
N GLU A 23 21.64 -4.10 -15.26
CA GLU A 23 20.59 -3.92 -16.26
C GLU A 23 19.46 -3.09 -15.67
N ILE A 24 19.09 -2.01 -16.35
CA ILE A 24 18.03 -1.09 -15.94
C ILE A 24 16.69 -1.64 -16.44
N LEU A 25 15.81 -2.02 -15.52
CA LEU A 25 14.46 -2.46 -15.81
C LEU A 25 13.51 -1.26 -15.91
N ILE A 26 13.62 -0.35 -14.93
CA ILE A 26 12.89 0.92 -14.89
C ILE A 26 13.91 2.05 -14.91
N PRO A 27 13.92 2.94 -15.92
CA PRO A 27 14.82 4.08 -15.96
C PRO A 27 14.49 5.08 -14.84
N PRO A 28 15.48 5.83 -14.32
CA PRO A 28 15.30 6.74 -13.20
C PRO A 28 14.53 8.00 -13.61
N THR A 29 13.20 7.88 -13.68
CA THR A 29 12.27 8.87 -14.26
C THR A 29 11.16 9.29 -13.30
N TYR A 30 10.80 8.43 -12.34
CA TYR A 30 9.71 8.65 -11.40
C TYR A 30 10.18 9.40 -10.15
N SER A 31 9.31 10.22 -9.57
CA SER A 31 9.59 10.89 -8.29
C SER A 31 9.83 9.90 -7.16
N PHE A 32 9.15 8.75 -7.17
CA PHE A 32 9.39 7.68 -6.21
C PHE A 32 9.02 6.32 -6.79
N ILE A 33 9.75 5.29 -6.36
CA ILE A 33 9.40 3.88 -6.53
C ILE A 33 9.42 3.24 -5.15
N GLY A 34 8.31 2.63 -4.74
CA GLY A 34 8.14 1.96 -3.46
C GLY A 34 9.02 0.72 -3.33
N GLU A 35 9.08 0.15 -2.13
CA GLU A 35 9.93 -1.00 -1.84
C GLU A 35 9.69 -2.19 -2.76
N ILE A 36 10.75 -2.95 -3.00
CA ILE A 36 10.72 -4.10 -3.90
C ILE A 36 10.35 -5.33 -3.08
N PHE A 37 9.07 -5.70 -3.11
CA PHE A 37 8.56 -6.92 -2.47
C PHE A 37 8.54 -8.14 -3.40
N ASN A 38 8.63 -7.91 -4.71
CA ASN A 38 8.64 -8.97 -5.73
C ASN A 38 9.41 -8.51 -6.98
N GLU A 39 9.59 -9.41 -7.96
CA GLU A 39 10.38 -9.14 -9.17
C GLU A 39 9.56 -8.65 -10.38
N HIS A 40 8.24 -8.49 -10.23
CA HIS A 40 7.32 -8.26 -11.34
C HIS A 40 6.66 -6.88 -11.31
N TYR A 41 6.27 -6.38 -10.15
CA TYR A 41 5.45 -5.19 -10.00
C TYR A 41 6.00 -4.27 -8.92
N PHE A 42 6.09 -2.98 -9.24
CA PHE A 42 6.61 -1.94 -8.37
C PHE A 42 5.59 -0.80 -8.25
N SER A 43 5.31 -0.37 -7.03
CA SER A 43 4.50 0.83 -6.80
C SER A 43 5.33 2.07 -7.14
N PHE A 44 4.68 3.08 -7.74
CA PHE A 44 5.36 4.32 -8.11
C PHE A 44 4.40 5.51 -8.05
N PHE A 45 4.97 6.71 -7.99
CA PHE A 45 4.29 7.94 -8.35
C PHE A 45 5.26 8.90 -9.07
N ASP A 46 4.70 9.84 -9.82
CA ASP A 46 5.45 10.95 -10.42
C ASP A 46 4.77 12.28 -10.12
N GLY A 47 5.59 13.33 -10.06
CA GLY A 47 5.17 14.67 -9.67
C GLY A 47 5.83 15.13 -8.37
N ASP A 48 5.67 16.42 -8.09
CA ASP A 48 6.26 17.04 -6.91
C ASP A 48 5.39 16.79 -5.69
N VAL A 49 6.05 16.48 -4.59
CA VAL A 49 5.39 16.23 -3.31
C VAL A 49 5.60 17.44 -2.42
N ASN A 50 4.51 18.10 -2.04
CA ASN A 50 4.55 19.24 -1.11
C ASN A 50 4.28 18.74 0.31
N PHE A 51 5.34 18.62 1.08
CA PHE A 51 5.29 18.24 2.48
C PHE A 51 4.96 19.45 3.36
N GLN A 52 3.89 19.38 4.15
CA GLN A 52 3.60 20.38 5.17
C GLN A 52 3.62 19.72 6.54
N CYS A 53 4.52 20.18 7.42
CA CYS A 53 4.46 19.82 8.83
C CYS A 53 3.24 20.50 9.45
N LYS A 54 2.16 19.73 9.65
CA LYS A 54 0.91 20.22 10.22
C LYS A 54 0.35 19.22 11.20
N TYR A 55 0.23 19.64 12.45
CA TYR A 55 -0.50 18.89 13.46
C TYR A 55 -1.96 18.72 13.03
N SER A 56 -2.45 17.48 12.97
CA SER A 56 -3.86 17.20 12.70
C SER A 56 -4.45 16.23 13.74
N ALA A 57 -5.61 16.60 14.28
CA ALA A 57 -6.31 15.76 15.27
C ALA A 57 -6.68 14.37 14.73
N ARG A 58 -6.90 14.23 13.41
CA ARG A 58 -7.16 12.93 12.78
C ARG A 58 -5.95 12.00 12.81
N ILE A 59 -4.75 12.57 12.75
CA ILE A 59 -3.55 11.77 12.82
C ILE A 59 -3.28 11.39 14.29
N MET A 60 -3.69 12.20 15.28
CA MET A 60 -3.59 11.84 16.71
C MET A 60 -4.28 10.51 17.06
N ASP A 61 -5.45 10.24 16.48
CA ASP A 61 -6.11 8.95 16.65
C ASP A 61 -5.29 7.81 16.04
N TYR A 62 -4.73 8.00 14.84
CA TYR A 62 -3.78 7.05 14.23
C TYR A 62 -2.48 6.90 15.06
N TYR A 63 -1.97 8.00 15.63
CA TYR A 63 -0.75 8.08 16.45
C TYR A 63 -0.85 7.25 17.71
N SER A 64 -2.02 7.21 18.36
CA SER A 64 -2.24 6.35 19.53
C SER A 64 -2.03 4.86 19.25
N TYR A 65 -1.94 4.47 17.96
CA TYR A 65 -1.75 3.09 17.52
C TYR A 65 -0.35 2.80 16.94
N ILE A 66 0.50 3.79 16.70
CA ILE A 66 1.90 3.58 16.29
C ILE A 66 2.86 3.89 17.44
N ASN A 67 3.96 3.13 17.57
CA ASN A 67 4.89 3.26 18.69
C ASN A 67 5.46 4.70 18.79
N GLU A 68 5.43 5.29 19.99
CA GLU A 68 5.80 6.70 20.25
C GLU A 68 7.27 7.02 19.91
N GLY A 69 8.15 6.02 19.85
CA GLY A 69 9.60 6.21 19.67
C GLY A 69 10.09 6.41 18.23
N SER A 70 9.24 6.16 17.22
CA SER A 70 9.62 6.29 15.80
C SER A 70 9.37 7.68 15.20
N TRP A 71 8.97 8.69 15.99
CA TRP A 71 8.48 9.96 15.45
C TRP A 71 9.31 11.18 15.89
N ASN A 72 9.63 12.07 14.95
CA ASN A 72 10.40 13.29 15.18
C ASN A 72 9.54 14.54 15.46
N GLY A 73 8.25 14.36 15.75
CA GLY A 73 7.35 15.48 16.08
C GLY A 73 6.76 16.22 14.86
N CYS A 74 6.99 15.74 13.64
CA CYS A 74 6.43 16.35 12.42
C CYS A 74 5.52 15.37 11.65
N ASP A 75 4.22 15.63 11.64
CA ASP A 75 3.27 15.00 10.72
C ASP A 75 3.53 15.60 9.35
N ILE A 76 4.07 14.81 8.43
CA ILE A 76 4.15 15.22 7.05
C ILE A 76 2.84 14.81 6.38
N GLU A 77 1.85 15.72 6.44
CA GLU A 77 0.60 15.57 5.70
C GLU A 77 0.84 15.97 4.25
N LEU A 78 0.46 15.07 3.33
CA LEU A 78 0.31 15.40 1.92
C LEU A 78 -1.05 16.05 1.68
N ALA A 79 -1.03 17.23 1.05
CA ALA A 79 -2.25 17.93 0.63
C ALA A 79 -3.16 17.05 -0.27
N TYR A 80 -4.44 17.40 -0.44
CA TYR A 80 -5.34 16.61 -1.29
C TYR A 80 -4.89 16.47 -2.75
N ASP A 81 -4.18 17.47 -3.28
CA ASP A 81 -3.74 17.56 -4.68
C ASP A 81 -2.26 17.12 -4.85
N GLN A 82 -2.01 15.84 -4.57
CA GLN A 82 -0.68 15.26 -4.57
C GLN A 82 -0.57 14.13 -5.59
N PRO A 83 0.67 13.78 -6.00
CA PRO A 83 0.94 12.64 -6.84
C PRO A 83 0.18 11.40 -6.36
N LYS A 84 -0.44 10.71 -7.31
CA LYS A 84 -1.20 9.49 -7.04
C LYS A 84 -0.32 8.28 -7.35
N TRP A 85 -0.57 7.18 -6.64
CA TRP A 85 0.17 5.94 -6.80
C TRP A 85 -0.41 5.09 -7.92
N GLY A 86 0.49 4.48 -8.66
CA GLY A 86 0.23 3.45 -9.65
C GLY A 86 1.18 2.27 -9.49
N VAL A 87 1.06 1.30 -10.38
CA VAL A 87 1.92 0.11 -10.42
C VAL A 87 2.51 -0.03 -11.81
N ILE A 88 3.83 -0.19 -11.86
CA ILE A 88 4.59 -0.45 -13.09
C ILE A 88 5.18 -1.85 -13.03
N ASN A 89 5.21 -2.55 -14.15
CA ASN A 89 5.83 -3.88 -14.20
C ASN A 89 7.32 -3.82 -14.58
N SER A 90 8.02 -4.95 -14.45
CA SER A 90 9.45 -5.09 -14.78
C SER A 90 9.81 -4.90 -16.26
N SER A 91 8.83 -4.80 -17.14
CA SER A 91 8.99 -4.39 -18.54
C SER A 91 8.75 -2.89 -18.77
N ASN A 92 8.68 -2.10 -17.70
CA ASN A 92 8.44 -0.66 -17.73
C ASN A 92 7.07 -0.26 -18.33
N MET A 93 6.07 -1.13 -18.17
CA MET A 93 4.68 -0.83 -18.56
C MET A 93 3.85 -0.50 -17.32
N ILE A 94 3.12 0.61 -17.37
CA ILE A 94 2.15 0.98 -16.34
C ILE A 94 0.99 -0.02 -16.39
N VAL A 95 0.81 -0.77 -15.31
CA VAL A 95 -0.26 -1.78 -15.15
C VAL A 95 -1.44 -1.17 -14.41
N VAL A 96 -1.16 -0.40 -13.34
CA VAL A 96 -2.17 0.39 -12.62
C VAL A 96 -1.84 1.87 -12.82
N PRO A 97 -2.75 2.67 -13.40
CA PRO A 97 -2.49 4.09 -13.60
C PRO A 97 -2.35 4.82 -12.26
N PRO A 98 -1.53 5.88 -12.19
CA PRO A 98 -1.34 6.67 -10.97
C PRO A 98 -2.57 7.54 -10.69
N ILE A 99 -3.63 6.94 -10.13
CA ILE A 99 -4.89 7.60 -9.78
C ILE A 99 -5.37 7.29 -8.36
N TYR A 100 -4.62 6.46 -7.62
CA TYR A 100 -4.98 6.02 -6.27
C TYR A 100 -4.20 6.79 -5.22
N THR A 101 -4.78 6.97 -4.03
CA THR A 101 -4.07 7.57 -2.89
C THR A 101 -2.98 6.63 -2.38
N ALA A 102 -3.21 5.32 -2.42
CA ALA A 102 -2.19 4.31 -2.12
C ALA A 102 -2.43 3.04 -2.95
N VAL A 103 -1.35 2.29 -3.20
CA VAL A 103 -1.38 0.97 -3.83
C VAL A 103 -0.44 0.03 -3.10
N PHE A 104 -0.87 -1.22 -2.89
CA PHE A 104 -0.07 -2.28 -2.30
C PHE A 104 -0.23 -3.55 -3.13
N VAL A 105 0.87 -4.03 -3.71
CA VAL A 105 0.89 -5.32 -4.42
C VAL A 105 0.95 -6.42 -3.37
N THR A 106 -0.13 -7.18 -3.20
CA THR A 106 -0.24 -8.16 -2.10
C THR A 106 0.14 -9.56 -2.56
N LYS A 107 -0.44 -9.99 -3.69
CA LYS A 107 -0.16 -11.25 -4.37
C LYS A 107 0.15 -10.96 -5.84
N PRO A 108 0.73 -11.91 -6.61
CA PRO A 108 1.12 -11.67 -8.01
C PRO A 108 0.03 -11.04 -8.89
N ASN A 109 -1.26 -11.26 -8.59
CA ASN A 109 -2.39 -10.74 -9.38
C ASN A 109 -3.41 -9.93 -8.58
N LEU A 110 -3.14 -9.61 -7.30
CA LEU A 110 -4.07 -8.83 -6.47
C LEU A 110 -3.36 -7.60 -5.93
N ILE A 111 -3.99 -6.45 -6.14
CA ILE A 111 -3.47 -5.15 -5.79
C ILE A 111 -4.50 -4.46 -4.91
N LYS A 112 -4.15 -4.25 -3.64
CA LYS A 112 -4.92 -3.39 -2.73
C LYS A 112 -4.75 -1.95 -3.20
N VAL A 113 -5.86 -1.25 -3.38
CA VAL A 113 -5.86 0.14 -3.84
C VAL A 113 -6.80 0.98 -2.99
N SER A 114 -6.40 2.22 -2.73
CA SER A 114 -7.20 3.14 -1.92
C SER A 114 -7.46 4.48 -2.59
N LYS A 115 -8.59 5.10 -2.26
CA LYS A 115 -8.99 6.43 -2.75
C LYS A 115 -9.50 7.30 -1.61
N ASN A 116 -9.39 8.61 -1.83
CA ASN A 116 -9.94 9.67 -0.97
C ASN A 116 -9.35 9.72 0.45
N GLY A 117 -8.27 8.98 0.73
CA GLY A 117 -7.48 9.16 1.94
C GLY A 117 -6.44 10.27 1.82
N TYR A 118 -5.70 10.45 2.90
CA TYR A 118 -4.55 11.33 3.02
C TYR A 118 -3.29 10.48 3.08
N MET A 119 -2.27 10.87 2.34
CA MET A 119 -0.96 10.25 2.50
C MET A 119 -0.18 10.93 3.62
N ILE A 120 0.45 10.11 4.44
CA ILE A 120 1.41 10.52 5.44
C ILE A 120 2.77 9.88 5.11
N LYS A 121 3.82 10.64 5.33
CA LYS A 121 5.20 10.15 5.29
C LYS A 121 5.77 10.15 6.70
N TRP A 122 6.41 9.05 7.08
CA TRP A 122 7.11 8.91 8.35
C TRP A 122 8.44 8.19 8.17
N ILE A 123 9.32 8.29 9.17
CA ILE A 123 10.69 7.75 9.12
C ILE A 123 10.87 6.83 10.33
N ASP A 124 11.32 5.60 10.11
CA ASP A 124 11.56 4.66 11.21
C ASP A 124 12.93 4.91 11.87
N TYR A 125 12.97 5.84 12.82
CA TYR A 125 14.21 6.19 13.52
C TYR A 125 14.74 5.07 14.44
N GLU A 126 13.89 4.13 14.87
CA GLU A 126 14.31 3.07 15.80
C GLU A 126 15.02 1.92 15.08
N ASN A 127 14.60 1.59 13.86
CA ASN A 127 15.17 0.49 13.10
C ASN A 127 16.27 0.98 12.14
N ASP A 128 15.91 1.35 10.91
CA ASP A 128 16.86 1.55 9.82
C ASP A 128 16.80 2.95 9.17
N HIS A 129 16.04 3.87 9.78
CA HIS A 129 15.79 5.21 9.26
C HIS A 129 15.17 5.21 7.86
N SER A 130 14.47 4.12 7.51
CA SER A 130 13.77 4.03 6.24
C SER A 130 12.56 4.95 6.21
N GLU A 131 12.23 5.36 4.98
CA GLU A 131 11.10 6.22 4.67
C GLU A 131 9.89 5.37 4.33
N HIS A 132 8.80 5.60 5.05
CA HIS A 132 7.53 4.93 4.86
C HIS A 132 6.44 5.89 4.42
N TRP A 133 5.52 5.35 3.62
CA TRP A 133 4.35 6.05 3.12
C TRP A 133 3.11 5.27 3.52
N THR A 134 2.18 5.94 4.19
CA THR A 134 0.95 5.33 4.67
C THR A 134 -0.24 6.18 4.26
N GLU A 135 -1.39 5.55 4.00
CA GLU A 135 -2.65 6.26 3.85
C GLU A 135 -3.45 6.23 5.15
N ILE A 136 -4.12 7.33 5.46
CA ILE A 136 -5.14 7.41 6.49
C ILE A 136 -6.50 7.88 5.93
N GLY A 137 -7.58 7.28 6.43
CA GLY A 137 -8.96 7.76 6.21
C GLY A 137 -9.55 7.57 4.81
N GLY A 138 -8.88 6.83 3.92
CA GLY A 138 -9.41 6.50 2.61
C GLY A 138 -10.25 5.23 2.61
N LYS A 139 -10.92 4.98 1.48
CA LYS A 139 -11.61 3.72 1.21
C LYS A 139 -10.74 2.82 0.36
N THR A 140 -10.73 1.55 0.70
CA THR A 140 -9.88 0.51 0.15
C THR A 140 -10.71 -0.50 -0.63
N GLY A 141 -10.17 -0.95 -1.76
CA GLY A 141 -10.66 -2.09 -2.53
C GLY A 141 -9.51 -2.99 -2.98
N VAL A 142 -9.83 -4.02 -3.75
CA VAL A 142 -8.85 -4.90 -4.41
C VAL A 142 -9.16 -4.94 -5.88
N ILE A 143 -8.14 -4.77 -6.70
CA ILE A 143 -8.21 -4.97 -8.14
C ILE A 143 -7.25 -6.07 -8.57
N ASN A 144 -7.51 -6.67 -9.72
CA ASN A 144 -6.53 -7.50 -10.39
C ASN A 144 -5.65 -6.69 -11.36
N THR A 145 -4.71 -7.35 -12.03
CA THR A 145 -3.80 -6.73 -13.00
C THR A 145 -4.46 -6.34 -14.33
N ASN A 146 -5.69 -6.81 -14.58
CA ASN A 146 -6.55 -6.34 -15.68
C ASN A 146 -7.41 -5.12 -15.28
N LEU A 147 -7.26 -4.62 -14.05
CA LEU A 147 -8.06 -3.55 -13.44
C LEU A 147 -9.52 -3.94 -13.14
N ASP A 148 -9.86 -5.23 -13.15
CA ASP A 148 -11.16 -5.68 -12.66
C ASP A 148 -11.23 -5.48 -11.14
N ILE A 149 -12.37 -4.99 -10.66
CA ILE A 149 -12.64 -4.82 -9.23
C ILE A 149 -12.97 -6.20 -8.65
N ILE A 150 -12.10 -6.70 -7.78
CA ILE A 150 -12.27 -7.94 -7.02
C ILE A 150 -13.02 -7.65 -5.71
N VAL A 151 -12.64 -6.57 -5.03
CA VAL A 151 -13.37 -6.05 -3.86
C VAL A 151 -13.64 -4.56 -4.10
N PRO A 152 -14.90 -4.09 -3.98
CA PRO A 152 -15.25 -2.69 -4.15
C PRO A 152 -14.40 -1.74 -3.30
N ILE A 153 -14.11 -0.55 -3.83
CA ILE A 153 -13.31 0.49 -3.14
C ILE A 153 -14.21 1.29 -2.19
N GLU A 154 -14.75 0.62 -1.18
CA GLU A 154 -15.72 1.20 -0.23
C GLU A 154 -15.51 0.80 1.23
N TYR A 155 -14.54 -0.09 1.49
CA TYR A 155 -14.22 -0.59 2.83
C TYR A 155 -13.15 0.25 3.50
N ASP A 156 -13.19 0.35 4.82
CA ASP A 156 -12.12 1.02 5.58
C ASP A 156 -10.85 0.16 5.64
N GLN A 157 -11.01 -1.16 5.75
CA GLN A 157 -9.90 -2.11 5.86
C GLN A 157 -10.09 -3.33 4.97
N ILE A 158 -8.98 -3.78 4.39
CA ILE A 158 -8.88 -5.03 3.66
C ILE A 158 -7.66 -5.80 4.14
N THR A 159 -7.89 -7.07 4.49
CA THR A 159 -6.89 -7.98 5.05
C THR A 159 -6.76 -9.22 4.18
N PHE A 160 -5.51 -9.60 3.95
CA PHE A 160 -5.11 -10.89 3.39
C PHE A 160 -4.35 -11.64 4.47
N PHE A 161 -4.69 -12.91 4.71
CA PHE A 161 -3.91 -13.76 5.60
C PHE A 161 -2.82 -14.50 4.82
N GLN A 162 -1.71 -14.80 5.50
CA GLN A 162 -0.52 -15.39 4.85
C GLN A 162 -0.76 -16.84 4.45
N GLU A 163 -1.56 -17.58 5.21
CA GLU A 163 -2.05 -18.90 4.81
C GLU A 163 -3.02 -18.69 3.64
N ASP A 164 -2.66 -19.20 2.47
CA ASP A 164 -3.26 -18.90 1.17
C ASP A 164 -4.63 -19.58 0.99
N ASP A 165 -5.56 -19.28 1.89
CA ASP A 165 -6.88 -19.92 1.95
C ASP A 165 -7.86 -19.37 0.91
N GLY A 166 -7.42 -18.44 0.06
CA GLY A 166 -8.22 -17.92 -1.05
C GLY A 166 -9.23 -16.84 -0.67
N PHE A 167 -9.15 -16.29 0.56
CA PHE A 167 -10.11 -15.34 1.08
C PHE A 167 -9.54 -13.93 1.29
N ILE A 168 -10.40 -12.94 1.09
CA ILE A 168 -10.16 -11.52 1.33
C ILE A 168 -11.21 -11.06 2.34
N PHE A 169 -10.77 -10.49 3.46
CA PHE A 169 -11.65 -9.97 4.49
C PHE A 169 -11.73 -8.45 4.35
N ALA A 170 -12.96 -7.93 4.27
CA ALA A 170 -13.23 -6.52 4.05
C ALA A 170 -14.10 -5.97 5.19
N GLN A 171 -13.68 -4.87 5.82
CA GLN A 171 -14.32 -4.32 7.02
C GLN A 171 -14.58 -2.82 6.88
N ASN A 172 -15.73 -2.36 7.39
CA ASN A 172 -15.97 -0.95 7.67
C ASN A 172 -15.79 -0.74 9.18
N THR A 173 -14.64 -0.20 9.55
CA THR A 173 -14.26 0.02 10.94
C THR A 173 -13.62 1.40 11.08
N PHE A 174 -13.92 2.06 12.19
CA PHE A 174 -13.28 3.32 12.55
C PHE A 174 -11.84 3.12 13.05
N LYS A 175 -11.46 1.88 13.37
CA LYS A 175 -10.11 1.55 13.82
C LYS A 175 -9.19 1.44 12.61
N PHE A 176 -8.04 2.11 12.69
CA PHE A 176 -6.94 1.95 11.73
C PHE A 176 -6.28 0.56 11.78
N LEU A 177 -6.76 -0.29 12.69
CA LEU A 177 -6.38 -1.68 12.89
C LEU A 177 -7.59 -2.58 12.68
N ILE A 178 -7.31 -3.85 12.41
CA ILE A 178 -8.37 -4.82 12.21
C ILE A 178 -9.08 -5.09 13.52
N ASP A 179 -10.41 -5.14 13.46
CA ASP A 179 -11.26 -5.35 14.63
C ASP A 179 -11.95 -6.70 14.52
N ILE A 180 -11.53 -7.65 15.36
CA ILE A 180 -12.05 -9.02 15.36
C ILE A 180 -13.55 -9.08 15.66
N ASP A 181 -14.06 -8.09 16.39
CA ASP A 181 -15.46 -8.00 16.78
C ASP A 181 -16.30 -7.22 15.77
N SER A 182 -15.67 -6.53 14.81
CA SER A 182 -16.38 -5.77 13.79
C SER A 182 -16.94 -6.69 12.69
N PRO A 183 -18.13 -6.39 12.14
CA PRO A 183 -18.65 -7.09 10.98
C PRO A 183 -17.69 -7.00 9.80
N TYR A 184 -17.58 -8.08 9.05
CA TYR A 184 -16.77 -8.16 7.85
C TYR A 184 -17.52 -8.90 6.75
N ASP A 185 -17.14 -8.56 5.53
CA ASP A 185 -17.47 -9.31 4.33
C ASP A 185 -16.27 -10.18 3.93
N VAL A 186 -16.56 -11.30 3.29
CA VAL A 186 -15.54 -12.20 2.75
C VAL A 186 -15.71 -12.31 1.25
N PHE A 187 -14.62 -12.19 0.51
CA PHE A 187 -14.56 -12.40 -0.92
C PHE A 187 -13.55 -13.50 -1.25
N ASP A 188 -13.79 -14.25 -2.32
CA ASP A 188 -12.72 -15.04 -2.94
C ASP A 188 -11.83 -14.17 -3.85
N PHE A 189 -10.75 -14.74 -4.38
CA PHE A 189 -9.84 -14.03 -5.29
C PHE A 189 -10.42 -13.78 -6.69
N GLN A 190 -11.60 -14.31 -7.00
CA GLN A 190 -12.35 -14.00 -8.21
C GLN A 190 -13.34 -12.84 -7.99
N GLY A 191 -13.50 -12.38 -6.75
CA GLY A 191 -14.38 -11.28 -6.37
C GLY A 191 -15.80 -11.71 -6.02
N ASN A 192 -16.04 -13.01 -5.84
CA ASN A 192 -17.33 -13.50 -5.38
C ASN A 192 -17.43 -13.31 -3.87
N MET A 193 -18.51 -12.66 -3.43
CA MET A 193 -18.82 -12.51 -2.02
C MET A 193 -19.32 -13.84 -1.43
N ILE A 194 -18.68 -14.30 -0.36
CA ILE A 194 -19.00 -15.56 0.32
C ILE A 194 -20.04 -15.27 1.41
N THR A 195 -21.31 -15.54 1.10
CA THR A 195 -22.43 -15.28 2.02
C THR A 195 -22.90 -16.52 2.78
N LYS A 196 -22.59 -17.73 2.27
CA LYS A 196 -22.98 -19.00 2.88
C LYS A 196 -21.80 -19.60 3.60
N ASN A 197 -21.90 -19.71 4.93
CA ASN A 197 -20.84 -20.23 5.81
C ASN A 197 -19.48 -19.54 5.55
N PRO A 198 -19.40 -18.20 5.62
CA PRO A 198 -18.13 -17.52 5.44
C PRO A 198 -17.10 -18.00 6.49
N PRO A 199 -15.81 -18.08 6.11
CA PRO A 199 -14.74 -18.34 7.06
C PRO A 199 -14.76 -17.32 8.19
N LYS A 200 -14.47 -17.76 9.41
CA LYS A 200 -14.46 -16.86 10.55
C LYS A 200 -13.11 -16.16 10.61
N TYR A 201 -13.12 -14.83 10.61
CA TYR A 201 -11.92 -14.02 10.74
C TYR A 201 -11.02 -14.45 11.92
N GLU A 202 -11.61 -14.82 13.05
CA GLU A 202 -10.89 -15.28 14.26
C GLU A 202 -10.00 -16.51 14.03
N ASP A 203 -10.39 -17.40 13.11
CA ASP A 203 -9.66 -18.64 12.83
C ASP A 203 -8.28 -18.33 12.20
N TYR A 204 -8.13 -17.14 11.62
CA TYR A 204 -6.93 -16.69 10.90
C TYR A 204 -6.00 -15.81 11.75
N VAL A 205 -6.51 -15.18 12.80
CA VAL A 205 -5.72 -14.27 13.65
C VAL A 205 -4.95 -15.03 14.73
N ARG A 206 -5.48 -16.18 15.18
CA ARG A 206 -4.90 -16.94 16.30
C ARG A 206 -3.57 -17.65 15.98
N ASN A 207 -3.11 -17.58 14.73
CA ASN A 207 -1.86 -18.20 14.26
C ASN A 207 -0.75 -17.18 13.88
N LEU A 208 -0.93 -15.89 14.16
CA LEU A 208 0.06 -14.83 13.96
C LEU A 208 0.84 -14.54 15.26
#